data_AF-A0A3Q3JU91-F1
#
_entry.id   AF-A0A3Q3JU91-F1
#
_cell.length_a   1.000
_cell.length_b   1.000
_cell.length_c   1.000
_cell.angle_alpha   90.00
_cell.angle_beta   90.00
_cell.angle_gamma   90.00
#
_symmetry.space_group_name_H-M   'P 1'
#
loop_
_entity.id
_entity.type
_entity.pdbx_description
1 polymer ?
#
loop_
_entity_poly.entity_id
_entity_poly.type
_entity_poly.pdbx_seq_one_letter_code
_entity_poly.pdbx_strand_id
1 'polypeptide(L)'
;RPTLYIGETALLWGSAPLVELDRAVKEVQKRKIIRQVAREMKICRMTLKRYMEKKKIADVIKTGYKRTGLANLVFKENMETELADHIKAPAPMFHGISAMKCRELAFEYAQRNGIDTPASWIREKKAGPDWFTAFKACHHLSCRTPEATSLGRATAFNRYNMGELLVNLSKVMDR
;
A
#
# COMPACT_ATOMS: atom_id res chain seq x y z
N ARG A 1 57.47 -20.96 -17.56
CA ARG A 1 56.91 -22.34 -17.46
C ARG A 1 57.56 -23.03 -16.25
N PRO A 2 56.87 -23.86 -15.47
CA PRO A 2 55.68 -23.54 -14.65
C PRO A 2 55.76 -24.16 -13.23
N THR A 3 55.03 -23.65 -12.24
CA THR A 3 54.34 -24.53 -11.28
C THR A 3 53.14 -23.83 -10.65
N LEU A 4 51.99 -24.48 -10.82
CA LEU A 4 50.70 -24.12 -10.28
C LEU A 4 50.69 -24.36 -8.77
N TYR A 5 50.26 -23.36 -8.00
CA TYR A 5 49.50 -23.61 -6.78
C TYR A 5 48.14 -22.96 -6.95
N ILE A 6 47.25 -23.69 -7.63
CA ILE A 6 45.81 -23.50 -7.54
C ILE A 6 45.43 -23.99 -6.15
N GLY A 7 45.64 -23.14 -5.15
CA GLY A 7 45.18 -23.34 -3.79
C GLY A 7 43.91 -22.53 -3.55
N GLU A 8 42.76 -23.12 -3.84
CA GLU A 8 41.61 -23.15 -2.92
C GLU A 8 41.21 -21.85 -2.18
N THR A 9 41.28 -20.68 -2.81
CA THR A 9 40.79 -19.41 -2.24
C THR A 9 39.58 -18.84 -2.97
N ALA A 10 38.97 -19.64 -3.85
CA ALA A 10 37.66 -19.37 -4.44
C ALA A 10 36.49 -19.76 -3.49
N LEU A 11 36.66 -19.59 -2.18
CA LEU A 11 35.52 -19.57 -1.26
C LEU A 11 34.76 -18.26 -1.49
N LEU A 12 33.77 -18.37 -2.39
CA LEU A 12 32.50 -17.64 -2.37
C LEU A 12 32.62 -16.13 -2.14
N TRP A 13 33.10 -15.41 -3.15
CA TRP A 13 32.92 -13.95 -3.26
C TRP A 13 31.43 -13.63 -3.43
N GLY A 14 30.69 -13.63 -2.33
CA GLY A 14 29.27 -13.28 -2.32
C GLY A 14 28.43 -13.87 -1.20
N SER A 15 28.93 -14.88 -0.45
CA SER A 15 28.10 -15.63 0.50
C SER A 15 28.68 -15.67 1.91
N ALA A 16 29.05 -14.51 2.47
CA ALA A 16 29.20 -14.44 3.92
C ALA A 16 27.78 -14.54 4.52
N PRO A 17 27.48 -15.54 5.37
CA PRO A 17 26.19 -15.66 6.02
C PRO A 17 25.86 -14.36 6.76
N LEU A 18 24.62 -13.88 6.64
CA LEU A 18 24.18 -12.62 7.30
C LEU A 18 24.49 -12.62 8.81
N VAL A 19 24.44 -13.80 9.44
CA VAL A 19 24.77 -14.03 10.85
C VAL A 19 26.23 -13.66 11.18
N GLU A 20 27.18 -13.96 10.30
CA GLU A 20 28.60 -13.67 10.52
C GLU A 20 28.90 -12.18 10.32
N LEU A 21 28.25 -11.55 9.34
CA LEU A 21 28.31 -10.10 9.12
C LEU A 21 27.77 -9.32 10.33
N ASP A 22 26.67 -9.78 10.93
CA ASP A 22 26.10 -9.18 12.14
C ASP A 22 27.04 -9.28 13.35
N ARG A 23 27.68 -10.42 13.54
CA ARG A 23 28.71 -10.60 14.58
C ARG A 23 29.90 -9.69 14.35
N ALA A 24 30.39 -9.61 13.11
CA ALA A 24 31.50 -8.72 12.75
C ALA A 24 31.18 -7.24 13.00
N VAL A 25 29.97 -6.78 12.68
CA VAL A 25 29.54 -5.40 12.96
C VAL A 25 29.51 -5.11 14.47
N LYS A 26 29.03 -6.05 15.29
CA LYS A 26 29.02 -5.92 16.76
C LYS A 26 30.45 -5.80 17.32
N GLU A 27 31.38 -6.58 16.80
CA GLU A 27 32.79 -6.52 17.22
C GLU A 27 33.47 -5.20 16.81
N VAL A 28 33.13 -4.64 15.65
CA VAL A 28 33.57 -3.29 15.25
C VAL A 28 32.98 -2.21 16.16
N GLN A 29 31.69 -2.33 16.56
CA GLN A 29 31.05 -1.40 17.49
C GLN A 29 31.69 -1.43 18.89
N LYS A 30 32.24 -2.57 19.32
CA LYS A 30 33.01 -2.73 20.57
C LYS A 30 34.44 -2.17 20.50
N ARG A 31 34.72 -1.22 19.59
CA ARG A 31 36.00 -0.50 19.38
C ARG A 31 37.15 -1.30 18.75
N LYS A 32 36.90 -2.40 18.04
CA LYS A 32 37.95 -3.04 17.21
C LYS A 32 38.12 -2.37 15.86
N ILE A 33 39.35 -2.33 15.34
CA ILE A 33 39.67 -1.76 14.02
C ILE A 33 39.08 -2.65 12.92
N ILE A 34 38.35 -2.05 11.96
CA ILE A 34 37.67 -2.77 10.85
C ILE A 34 38.61 -3.76 10.13
N ARG A 35 39.87 -3.37 9.91
CA ARG A 35 40.88 -4.23 9.24
C ARG A 35 41.20 -5.49 10.05
N GLN A 36 41.26 -5.36 11.37
CA GLN A 36 41.56 -6.47 12.27
C GLN A 36 40.40 -7.44 12.33
N VAL A 37 39.17 -6.93 12.51
CA VAL A 37 37.95 -7.76 12.52
C VAL A 37 37.74 -8.50 11.20
N ALA A 38 37.99 -7.83 10.07
CA ALA A 38 37.92 -8.44 8.74
C ALA A 38 38.92 -9.62 8.60
N ARG A 39 40.13 -9.48 9.17
CA ARG A 39 41.15 -10.53 9.14
C ARG A 39 40.79 -11.70 10.08
N GLU A 40 40.33 -11.41 11.29
CA GLU A 40 39.91 -12.42 12.28
C GLU A 40 38.73 -13.26 11.77
N MET A 41 37.73 -12.60 11.19
CA MET A 41 36.49 -13.23 10.70
C MET A 41 36.62 -13.79 9.27
N LYS A 42 37.79 -13.65 8.63
CA LYS A 42 38.01 -14.00 7.21
C LYS A 42 36.97 -13.38 6.24
N ILE A 43 36.49 -12.18 6.55
CA ILE A 43 35.55 -11.42 5.71
C ILE A 43 36.32 -10.37 4.92
N CYS A 44 36.02 -10.22 3.62
CA CYS A 44 36.59 -9.12 2.84
C CYS A 44 36.22 -7.78 3.48
N ARG A 45 37.24 -6.93 3.72
CA ARG A 45 37.06 -5.60 4.33
C ARG A 45 35.98 -4.78 3.61
N MET A 46 35.93 -4.88 2.28
CA MET A 46 34.96 -4.14 1.47
C MET A 46 33.52 -4.63 1.72
N THR A 47 33.31 -5.93 1.89
CA THR A 47 32.01 -6.52 2.22
C THR A 47 31.52 -6.05 3.58
N LEU A 48 32.39 -6.04 4.60
CA LEU A 48 32.06 -5.56 5.95
C LEU A 48 31.72 -4.06 5.93
N LYS A 49 32.54 -3.25 5.24
CA LYS A 49 32.31 -1.81 5.08
C LYS A 49 30.96 -1.53 4.38
N ARG A 50 30.72 -2.18 3.24
CA ARG A 50 29.46 -2.08 2.48
C ARG A 50 28.25 -2.49 3.33
N TYR A 51 28.37 -3.55 4.14
CA TYR A 51 27.30 -4.00 5.02
C TYR A 51 27.02 -3.01 6.16
N MET A 52 28.06 -2.40 6.74
CA MET A 52 27.92 -1.34 7.74
C MET A 52 27.26 -0.08 7.17
N GLU A 53 27.67 0.37 5.98
CA GLU A 53 26.99 1.47 5.29
C GLU A 53 25.53 1.12 5.00
N LYS A 54 25.24 -0.10 4.52
CA LYS A 54 23.86 -0.56 4.30
C LYS A 54 23.03 -0.60 5.58
N LYS A 55 23.62 -0.98 6.73
CA LYS A 55 22.94 -0.92 8.04
C LYS A 55 22.71 0.50 8.53
N LYS A 56 23.70 1.39 8.41
CA LYS A 56 23.52 2.82 8.70
C LYS A 56 22.41 3.40 7.83
N ILE A 57 22.39 3.06 6.54
CA ILE A 57 21.32 3.45 5.62
C ILE A 57 19.99 2.84 6.04
N ALA A 58 19.92 1.56 6.45
CA ALA A 58 18.66 0.96 6.92
C ALA A 58 18.12 1.59 8.22
N ASP A 59 19.00 1.94 9.15
CA ASP A 59 18.65 2.66 10.38
C ASP A 59 18.25 4.12 10.08
N VAL A 60 18.92 4.76 9.11
CA VAL A 60 18.53 6.09 8.61
C VAL A 60 17.22 6.02 7.82
N ILE A 61 16.95 4.96 7.06
CA ILE A 61 15.69 4.74 6.32
C ILE A 61 14.51 4.51 7.28
N LYS A 62 14.75 3.89 8.45
CA LYS A 62 13.76 3.92 9.57
C LYS A 62 13.37 5.34 9.97
N THR A 63 14.25 6.33 9.77
CA THR A 63 14.03 7.75 10.09
C THR A 63 13.96 8.68 8.86
N GLY A 64 14.05 8.16 7.63
CA GLY A 64 14.55 8.97 6.51
C GLY A 64 14.70 8.17 5.22
N TYR A 65 13.59 7.61 4.78
CA TYR A 65 13.09 7.57 3.40
C TYR A 65 11.76 6.84 3.55
N LYS A 66 10.70 7.57 3.92
CA LYS A 66 9.35 7.07 3.68
C LYS A 66 9.31 6.69 2.21
N ARG A 67 9.08 5.41 1.90
CA ARG A 67 8.68 4.99 0.54
C ARG A 67 7.73 6.07 0.04
N THR A 68 7.89 6.54 -1.19
CA THR A 68 7.01 7.56 -1.78
C THR A 68 5.51 7.25 -1.59
N GLY A 69 5.14 5.97 -1.35
CA GLY A 69 3.81 5.55 -0.89
C GLY A 69 3.38 5.97 0.52
N LEU A 70 4.27 6.07 1.52
CA LEU A 70 3.98 6.56 2.89
C LEU A 70 3.96 8.08 3.00
N ALA A 71 4.65 8.80 2.11
CA ALA A 71 4.63 10.26 2.07
C ALA A 71 3.34 10.81 1.48
N ASN A 72 2.65 10.01 0.65
CA ASN A 72 1.37 10.35 0.01
C ASN A 72 0.16 9.70 0.71
N LEU A 73 0.35 9.08 1.87
CA LEU A 73 -0.74 8.52 2.66
C LEU A 73 -1.49 9.66 3.35
N VAL A 74 -2.56 10.11 2.68
CA VAL A 74 -3.49 11.13 3.21
C VAL A 74 -4.17 10.61 4.47
N PHE A 75 -4.49 9.32 4.53
CA PHE A 75 -5.11 8.68 5.68
C PHE A 75 -4.10 7.83 6.46
N LYS A 76 -4.34 7.71 7.78
CA LYS A 76 -3.69 6.67 8.60
C LYS A 76 -4.41 5.34 8.36
N GLU A 77 -3.71 4.23 8.58
CA GLU A 77 -4.24 2.87 8.35
C GLU A 77 -5.61 2.64 9.01
N ASN A 78 -5.76 3.02 10.28
CA ASN A 78 -7.04 2.88 11.01
C ASN A 78 -8.19 3.69 10.36
N MET A 79 -7.90 4.92 9.94
CA MET A 79 -8.89 5.80 9.28
C MET A 79 -9.26 5.26 7.90
N GLU A 80 -8.28 4.71 7.20
CA GLU A 80 -8.47 4.09 5.88
C GLU A 80 -9.36 2.84 5.98
N THR A 81 -9.18 2.03 7.02
CA THR A 81 -10.05 0.88 7.30
C THR A 81 -11.49 1.30 7.65
N GLU A 82 -11.67 2.32 8.49
CA GLU A 82 -13.01 2.83 8.82
C GLU A 82 -13.75 3.35 7.58
N LEU A 83 -13.04 4.11 6.73
CA LEU A 83 -13.59 4.60 5.47
C LEU A 83 -13.95 3.45 4.53
N ALA A 84 -13.11 2.41 4.43
CA ALA A 84 -13.37 1.25 3.61
C ALA A 84 -14.60 0.46 4.08
N ASP A 85 -14.77 0.29 5.40
CA ASP A 85 -15.91 -0.41 5.97
C ASP A 85 -17.20 0.38 5.77
N HIS A 86 -17.15 1.71 5.94
CA HIS A 86 -18.27 2.59 5.63
C HIS A 86 -18.67 2.53 4.14
N ILE A 87 -17.71 2.41 3.22
CA ILE A 87 -17.98 2.24 1.78
C ILE A 87 -18.57 0.86 1.47
N LYS A 88 -18.19 -0.18 2.22
CA LYS A 88 -18.69 -1.55 2.04
C LYS A 88 -20.10 -1.75 2.63
N ALA A 89 -20.43 -1.07 3.71
CA ALA A 89 -21.71 -1.20 4.41
C ALA A 89 -22.97 -1.03 3.52
N PRO A 90 -23.04 -0.06 2.59
CA PRO A 90 -24.20 0.08 1.69
C PRO A 90 -24.14 -0.81 0.44
N ALA A 91 -23.01 -1.43 0.11
CA ALA A 91 -22.86 -2.29 -1.07
C ALA A 91 -23.85 -3.48 -1.17
N PRO A 92 -24.30 -4.12 -0.06
CA PRO A 92 -25.34 -5.15 -0.14
C PRO A 92 -26.77 -4.60 -0.35
N MET A 93 -27.03 -3.33 0.01
CA MET A 93 -28.37 -2.73 -0.05
C MET A 93 -28.62 -1.92 -1.33
N PHE A 94 -27.58 -1.28 -1.86
CA PHE A 94 -27.64 -0.45 -3.06
C PHE A 94 -26.61 -0.92 -4.09
N HIS A 95 -26.88 -0.67 -5.37
CA HIS A 95 -25.86 -0.81 -6.41
C HIS A 95 -24.62 -0.05 -5.93
N GLY A 96 -23.49 -0.75 -5.74
CA GLY A 96 -22.33 -0.27 -5.00
C GLY A 96 -21.86 1.15 -5.38
N ILE A 97 -21.17 1.82 -4.45
CA ILE A 97 -20.80 3.23 -4.61
C ILE A 97 -19.93 3.44 -5.86
N SER A 98 -20.31 4.43 -6.68
CA SER A 98 -19.53 4.86 -7.86
C SER A 98 -18.16 5.40 -7.46
N ALA A 99 -17.16 5.21 -8.30
CA ALA A 99 -15.80 5.72 -8.08
C ALA A 99 -15.76 7.23 -7.83
N MET A 100 -16.64 8.00 -8.48
CA MET A 100 -16.73 9.45 -8.25
C MET A 100 -17.20 9.75 -6.83
N LYS A 101 -18.25 9.06 -6.37
CA LYS A 101 -18.81 9.27 -5.04
C LYS A 101 -17.87 8.81 -3.92
N CYS A 102 -17.12 7.72 -4.14
CA CYS A 102 -16.05 7.32 -3.21
C CYS A 102 -14.98 8.40 -3.05
N ARG A 103 -14.59 9.08 -4.14
CA ARG A 103 -13.58 10.15 -4.10
C ARG A 103 -14.10 11.40 -3.39
N GLU A 104 -15.37 11.75 -3.57
CA GLU A 104 -16.03 12.84 -2.83
C GLU A 104 -16.11 12.51 -1.33
N LEU A 105 -16.55 11.31 -0.98
CA LEU A 105 -16.64 10.85 0.42
C LEU A 105 -15.28 10.87 1.11
N ALA A 106 -14.22 10.46 0.41
CA ALA A 106 -12.86 10.55 0.95
C ALA A 106 -12.46 12.00 1.25
N PHE A 107 -12.78 12.95 0.36
CA PHE A 107 -12.49 14.37 0.59
C PHE A 107 -13.29 14.94 1.76
N GLU A 108 -14.60 14.64 1.84
CA GLU A 108 -15.44 15.05 2.97
C GLU A 108 -14.95 14.47 4.30
N TYR A 109 -14.56 13.19 4.30
CA TYR A 109 -14.01 12.52 5.47
C TYR A 109 -12.68 13.15 5.92
N ALA A 110 -11.81 13.53 4.97
CA ALA A 110 -10.58 14.25 5.30
C ALA A 110 -10.85 15.64 5.90
N GLN A 111 -11.80 16.40 5.35
CA GLN A 111 -12.19 17.70 5.90
C GLN A 111 -12.78 17.60 7.31
N ARG A 112 -13.69 16.65 7.54
CA ARG A 112 -14.31 16.44 8.86
C ARG A 112 -13.31 16.06 9.94
N ASN A 113 -12.28 15.31 9.57
CA ASN A 113 -11.21 14.90 10.49
C ASN A 113 -10.04 15.89 10.58
N GLY A 114 -10.12 17.05 9.91
CA GLY A 114 -9.06 18.07 9.93
C GLY A 114 -7.73 17.58 9.34
N ILE A 115 -7.78 16.66 8.39
CA ILE A 115 -6.60 16.07 7.76
C ILE A 115 -6.13 16.98 6.63
N ASP A 116 -4.82 17.26 6.60
CA ASP A 116 -4.23 18.01 5.50
C ASP A 116 -4.30 17.20 4.19
N THR A 117 -4.84 17.83 3.15
CA THR A 117 -5.08 17.18 1.86
C THR A 117 -4.30 17.87 0.75
N PRO A 118 -3.88 17.12 -0.28
CA PRO A 118 -3.17 17.73 -1.42
C PRO A 118 -3.99 18.86 -2.06
N ALA A 119 -3.32 19.90 -2.55
CA ALA A 119 -3.98 21.04 -3.21
C ALA A 119 -4.89 20.63 -4.39
N SER A 120 -4.58 19.52 -5.06
CA SER A 120 -5.43 18.94 -6.11
C SER A 120 -6.80 18.52 -5.58
N TRP A 121 -6.87 17.97 -4.36
CA TRP A 121 -8.13 17.56 -3.74
C TRP A 121 -8.98 18.77 -3.38
N ILE A 122 -8.37 19.82 -2.87
CA ILE A 122 -9.06 21.06 -2.51
C ILE A 122 -9.63 21.75 -3.76
N ARG A 123 -8.83 21.85 -4.83
CA ARG A 123 -9.25 22.47 -6.09
C ARG A 123 -10.44 21.74 -6.73
N GLU A 124 -10.41 20.41 -6.70
CA GLU A 124 -11.42 19.58 -7.37
C GLU A 124 -12.54 19.10 -6.45
N LYS A 125 -12.43 19.38 -5.13
CA LYS A 125 -13.32 18.93 -4.06
C LYS A 125 -13.54 17.41 -4.02
N LYS A 126 -12.54 16.65 -4.46
CA LYS A 126 -12.59 15.18 -4.53
C LYS A 126 -11.18 14.59 -4.47
N ALA A 127 -11.08 13.36 -3.99
CA ALA A 127 -9.82 12.66 -4.00
C ALA A 127 -9.31 12.37 -5.42
N GLY A 128 -7.99 12.45 -5.58
CA GLY A 128 -7.31 12.22 -6.85
C GLY A 128 -7.49 10.79 -7.40
N PRO A 129 -7.40 10.60 -8.73
CA PRO A 129 -7.55 9.29 -9.36
C PRO A 129 -6.49 8.27 -8.92
N ASP A 130 -5.25 8.74 -8.71
CA ASP A 130 -4.13 7.89 -8.28
C ASP A 130 -4.36 7.35 -6.87
N TRP A 131 -4.82 8.21 -5.95
CA TRP A 131 -5.19 7.81 -4.60
C TRP A 131 -6.28 6.75 -4.61
N PHE A 132 -7.34 6.96 -5.41
CA PHE A 132 -8.43 6.00 -5.48
C PHE A 132 -7.99 4.63 -6.00
N THR A 133 -7.05 4.61 -6.96
CA THR A 133 -6.52 3.36 -7.51
C THR A 133 -5.70 2.61 -6.46
N ALA A 134 -4.89 3.31 -5.67
CA ALA A 134 -4.16 2.73 -4.55
C ALA A 134 -5.10 2.22 -3.44
N PHE A 135 -6.06 3.04 -3.01
CA PHE A 135 -7.06 2.70 -2.00
C PHE A 135 -7.87 1.45 -2.39
N LYS A 136 -8.28 1.36 -3.66
CA LYS A 136 -8.99 0.19 -4.20
C LYS A 136 -8.15 -1.09 -4.14
N ALA A 137 -6.85 -0.99 -4.47
CA ALA A 137 -5.93 -2.12 -4.45
C ALA A 137 -5.66 -2.61 -3.01
N CYS A 138 -5.54 -1.68 -2.05
CA CYS A 138 -5.28 -2.00 -0.65
C CYS A 138 -6.48 -2.66 0.06
N HIS A 139 -7.71 -2.24 -0.23
CA HIS A 139 -8.91 -2.67 0.49
C HIS A 139 -9.83 -3.65 -0.27
N HIS A 140 -9.35 -4.17 -1.41
CA HIS A 140 -10.09 -5.09 -2.30
C HIS A 140 -11.50 -4.59 -2.65
N LEU A 141 -11.64 -3.29 -2.90
CA LEU A 141 -12.94 -2.69 -3.19
C LEU A 141 -13.37 -2.99 -4.62
N SER A 142 -14.57 -3.56 -4.78
CA SER A 142 -15.22 -3.78 -6.07
C SER A 142 -16.12 -2.61 -6.42
N CYS A 143 -15.57 -1.58 -7.07
CA CYS A 143 -16.37 -0.48 -7.63
C CYS A 143 -16.80 -0.88 -9.05
N ARG A 144 -18.11 -1.08 -9.27
CA ARG A 144 -18.67 -1.33 -10.60
C ARG A 144 -19.09 0.00 -11.21
N THR A 145 -18.79 0.19 -12.49
CA THR A 145 -19.49 1.20 -13.29
C THR A 145 -20.95 0.76 -13.40
N PRO A 146 -21.94 1.62 -13.11
CA PRO A 146 -23.33 1.30 -13.40
C PRO A 146 -23.42 1.09 -14.92
N GLU A 147 -23.71 -0.15 -15.32
CA GLU A 147 -24.00 -0.45 -16.71
C GLU A 147 -25.25 0.31 -17.12
N ALA A 148 -25.25 0.87 -18.33
CA ALA A 148 -26.47 1.38 -18.95
C ALA A 148 -27.55 0.29 -18.82
N THR A 149 -28.76 0.70 -18.43
CA THR A 149 -29.90 -0.19 -18.18
C THR A 149 -29.95 -1.27 -19.25
N SER A 150 -29.64 -2.51 -18.86
CA SER A 150 -29.64 -3.63 -19.80
C SER A 150 -31.03 -3.77 -20.42
N LEU A 151 -31.12 -4.26 -21.66
CA LEU A 151 -32.41 -4.41 -22.36
C LEU A 151 -33.43 -5.16 -21.49
N GLY A 152 -33.02 -6.19 -20.75
CA GLY A 152 -33.87 -6.93 -19.81
C GLY A 152 -34.38 -6.11 -18.61
N ARG A 153 -33.62 -5.13 -18.12
CA ARG A 153 -34.10 -4.17 -17.11
C ARG A 153 -35.04 -3.15 -17.74
N ALA A 154 -34.73 -2.66 -18.95
CA ALA A 154 -35.59 -1.71 -19.66
C ALA A 154 -36.94 -2.32 -20.04
N THR A 155 -37.00 -3.58 -20.47
CA THR A 155 -38.26 -4.30 -20.75
C THR A 155 -39.03 -4.66 -19.49
N ALA A 156 -38.36 -4.77 -18.33
CA ALA A 156 -39.04 -4.91 -17.05
C ALA A 156 -39.82 -3.63 -16.68
N PHE A 157 -39.39 -2.44 -17.14
CA PHE A 157 -40.11 -1.17 -17.02
C PHE A 157 -41.21 -1.00 -18.10
N ASN A 158 -42.05 -2.01 -18.30
CA ASN A 158 -43.23 -1.87 -19.16
C ASN A 158 -44.43 -1.34 -18.34
N ARG A 159 -45.44 -0.78 -19.03
CA ARG A 159 -46.64 -0.20 -18.37
C ARG A 159 -47.36 -1.20 -17.45
N TYR A 160 -47.41 -2.47 -17.84
CA TYR A 160 -48.08 -3.53 -17.09
C TYR A 160 -47.33 -3.86 -15.79
N ASN A 161 -46.03 -4.15 -15.87
CA ASN A 161 -45.18 -4.43 -14.72
C ASN A 161 -45.08 -3.23 -13.77
N MET A 162 -45.04 -2.01 -14.30
CA MET A 162 -45.05 -0.78 -13.49
C MET A 162 -46.39 -0.58 -12.77
N GLY A 163 -47.51 -0.92 -13.42
CA GLY A 163 -48.82 -0.90 -12.78
C GLY A 163 -48.88 -1.87 -11.60
N GLU A 164 -48.41 -3.09 -11.77
CA GLU A 164 -48.39 -4.12 -10.72
C GLU A 164 -47.46 -3.73 -9.56
N LEU A 165 -46.29 -3.16 -9.86
CA LEU A 165 -45.37 -2.62 -8.85
C LEU A 165 -46.01 -1.49 -8.03
N LEU A 166 -46.68 -0.53 -8.69
CA LEU A 166 -47.36 0.58 -8.01
C LEU A 166 -48.51 0.10 -7.11
N VAL A 167 -49.28 -0.89 -7.56
CA VAL A 167 -50.35 -1.51 -6.75
C VAL A 167 -49.78 -2.22 -5.52
N ASN A 168 -48.64 -2.88 -5.66
CA ASN A 168 -47.99 -3.53 -4.52
C ASN A 168 -47.37 -2.51 -3.55
N LEU A 169 -46.82 -1.41 -4.08
CA LEU A 169 -46.33 -0.28 -3.29
C LEU A 169 -47.44 0.40 -2.50
N SER A 170 -48.61 0.66 -3.11
CA SER A 170 -49.73 1.28 -2.40
C SER A 170 -50.18 0.42 -1.21
N LYS A 171 -50.29 -0.90 -1.42
CA LYS A 171 -50.63 -1.85 -0.35
C LYS A 171 -49.65 -1.87 0.83
N VAL A 172 -48.37 -1.58 0.59
CA VAL A 172 -47.35 -1.52 1.65
C VAL A 172 -47.36 -0.15 2.33
N MET A 173 -47.64 0.92 1.60
CA MET A 173 -47.72 2.28 2.15
C MET A 173 -49.01 2.55 2.93
N ASP A 174 -50.10 1.87 2.58
CA ASP A 174 -51.40 1.96 3.25
C ASP A 174 -51.48 1.07 4.52
N ARG A 175 -50.36 0.48 4.93
CA ARG A 175 -50.25 -0.44 6.08
C ARG A 175 -49.38 0.17 7.18
#